data_AF-A0AAP0ER00-F1
#
_entry.id   AF-A0AAP0ER00-F1
#
_cell.length_a   1.000
_cell.length_b   1.000
_cell.length_c   1.000
_cell.angle_alpha   90.00
_cell.angle_beta   90.00
_cell.angle_gamma   90.00
#
_symmetry.space_group_name_H-M   'P 1'
#
loop_
_entity.id
_entity.type
_entity.pdbx_description
1 polymer ?
#
loop_
_entity_poly.entity_id
_entity_poly.type
_entity_poly.pdbx_seq_one_letter_code
_entity_poly.pdbx_strand_id
1 'polypeptide(L)'
;MTTEEDSIEQAAVARRERLKALREAQELLSKPDDGTVESEEQNDDAAETDEEMNLNMKFRNYLPHDKQLQEGKLAPPVLPKFEDPVATTNLPSKTTEVV
;
A
#
# COMPACT_ATOMS: atom_id res chain seq x y z
N MET A 1 34.59 8.52 -32.67
CA MET A 1 35.24 7.51 -31.83
C MET A 1 34.82 7.59 -30.37
N THR A 2 34.25 8.70 -29.86
CA THR A 2 33.91 8.82 -28.43
C THR A 2 32.56 8.17 -28.04
N THR A 3 31.58 8.15 -28.95
CA THR A 3 30.22 7.65 -28.65
C THR A 3 30.14 6.12 -28.50
N GLU A 4 31.04 5.40 -29.16
CA GLU A 4 31.15 3.94 -29.04
C GLU A 4 31.85 3.55 -27.73
N GLU A 5 32.86 4.33 -27.31
CA GLU A 5 33.54 4.16 -26.02
C GLU A 5 32.56 4.38 -24.86
N ASP A 6 31.73 5.43 -24.93
CA ASP A 6 30.66 5.70 -23.95
C ASP A 6 29.64 4.56 -23.86
N SER A 7 29.30 3.93 -25.00
CA SER A 7 28.36 2.79 -25.04
C SER A 7 28.96 1.53 -24.41
N ILE A 8 30.25 1.28 -24.63
CA ILE A 8 30.97 0.15 -24.06
C ILE A 8 31.11 0.32 -22.54
N GLU A 9 31.38 1.53 -22.07
CA GLU A 9 31.47 1.83 -20.64
C GLU A 9 30.12 1.63 -19.94
N GLN A 10 29.02 2.10 -20.53
CA GLN A 10 27.67 1.88 -20.00
C GLN A 10 27.32 0.39 -19.93
N ALA A 11 27.66 -0.39 -20.97
CA ALA A 11 27.46 -1.83 -20.98
C ALA A 11 28.29 -2.55 -19.89
N ALA A 12 29.52 -2.08 -19.64
CA ALA A 12 30.39 -2.62 -18.60
C ALA A 12 29.85 -2.33 -17.20
N VAL A 13 29.33 -1.11 -16.95
CA VAL A 13 28.69 -0.73 -15.70
C VAL A 13 27.44 -1.57 -15.44
N ALA A 14 26.53 -1.66 -16.41
CA ALA A 14 25.31 -2.45 -16.29
C ALA A 14 25.61 -3.94 -16.01
N ARG A 15 26.65 -4.50 -16.64
CA ARG A 15 27.11 -5.87 -16.37
C ARG A 15 27.64 -6.02 -14.94
N ARG A 16 28.43 -5.06 -14.46
CA ARG A 16 29.00 -5.09 -13.11
C ARG A 16 27.91 -5.03 -12.04
N GLU A 17 26.93 -4.16 -12.19
CA GLU A 17 25.80 -4.05 -11.26
C GLU A 17 24.98 -5.34 -11.23
N ARG A 18 24.66 -5.91 -12.40
CA ARG A 18 23.96 -7.19 -12.48
C ARG A 18 24.71 -8.31 -11.76
N LEU A 19 26.03 -8.39 -11.94
CA LEU A 19 26.86 -9.40 -11.27
C LEU A 19 26.93 -9.17 -9.75
N LYS A 20 26.92 -7.91 -9.29
CA LYS A 20 26.87 -7.60 -7.87
C LYS A 20 25.56 -8.11 -7.25
N ALA A 21 24.43 -7.81 -7.87
CA ALA A 21 23.12 -8.27 -7.41
C ALA A 21 23.00 -9.81 -7.36
N LEU A 22 23.51 -10.50 -8.40
CA LEU A 22 23.51 -11.97 -8.41
C LEU A 22 24.39 -12.57 -7.30
N ARG A 23 25.54 -11.97 -6.99
CA ARG A 23 26.40 -12.43 -5.89
C ARG A 23 25.77 -12.20 -4.53
N GLU A 24 25.13 -11.06 -4.32
CA GLU A 24 24.42 -10.74 -3.08
C GLU A 24 23.26 -11.71 -2.85
N ALA A 25 22.44 -11.97 -3.87
CA ALA A 25 21.37 -12.97 -3.77
C ALA A 25 21.91 -14.38 -3.48
N GLN A 26 23.04 -14.75 -4.08
CA GLN A 26 23.70 -16.01 -3.79
C GLN A 26 24.26 -16.06 -2.37
N GLU A 27 24.80 -14.95 -1.86
CA GLU A 27 25.33 -14.85 -0.50
C GLU A 27 24.22 -15.04 0.53
N LEU A 28 23.08 -14.36 0.36
CA LEU A 28 21.87 -14.52 1.18
C LEU A 28 21.33 -15.96 1.14
N LEU A 29 21.40 -16.63 0.00
CA LEU A 29 21.00 -18.04 -0.10
C LEU A 29 21.99 -19.00 0.58
N SER A 30 23.29 -18.66 0.57
CA SER A 30 24.37 -19.53 1.06
C SER A 30 24.61 -19.45 2.56
N LYS A 31 24.29 -18.30 3.17
CA LYS A 31 24.36 -18.10 4.61
C LYS A 31 22.93 -18.23 5.15
N PRO A 32 22.57 -19.26 5.95
CA PRO A 32 21.39 -19.15 6.78
C PRO A 32 21.58 -17.92 7.67
N ASP A 33 20.55 -17.07 7.78
CA ASP A 33 20.58 -15.84 8.55
C ASP A 33 20.88 -16.15 10.03
N ASP A 34 22.15 -16.11 10.41
CA ASP A 34 22.64 -16.41 11.76
C ASP A 34 22.93 -15.09 12.50
N GLY A 35 22.00 -14.14 12.40
CA GLY A 35 21.88 -12.97 13.26
C GLY A 35 22.55 -11.70 12.75
N THR A 36 21.77 -10.77 12.20
CA THR A 36 22.02 -9.34 12.38
C THR A 36 20.72 -8.57 12.57
N VAL A 37 20.26 -8.55 13.82
CA VAL A 37 19.54 -7.40 14.36
C VAL A 37 20.51 -6.22 14.47
N GLU A 38 20.40 -5.26 13.55
CA GLU A 38 20.78 -3.86 13.80
C GLU A 38 19.52 -3.01 13.57
N SER A 39 18.69 -3.00 14.62
CA SER A 39 18.02 -1.83 15.18
C SER A 39 17.16 -0.95 14.28
N GLU A 40 15.85 -1.22 14.28
CA GLU A 40 14.96 -0.35 15.06
C GLU A 40 14.01 -1.22 15.90
N GLU A 41 14.19 -1.17 17.21
CA GLU A 41 13.28 -1.73 18.19
C GLU A 41 11.88 -1.13 18.02
N GLN A 42 10.89 -1.99 17.77
CA GLN A 42 9.77 -2.13 18.69
C GLN A 42 9.00 -3.43 18.41
N ASN A 43 9.11 -4.32 19.39
CA ASN A 43 8.29 -5.49 19.68
C ASN A 43 6.93 -5.52 18.97
N ASP A 44 6.67 -6.59 18.22
CA ASP A 44 5.67 -7.56 18.69
C ASP A 44 5.95 -8.94 18.09
N ASP A 45 6.02 -9.87 19.02
CA ASP A 45 6.24 -11.30 18.94
C ASP A 45 5.20 -12.01 18.03
N ALA A 46 5.61 -13.11 17.41
CA ALA A 46 4.82 -14.03 16.56
C ALA A 46 4.63 -13.70 15.06
N ALA A 47 5.63 -14.02 14.22
CA ALA A 47 5.37 -14.24 12.78
C ALA A 47 6.27 -15.27 12.07
N GLU A 48 7.15 -15.99 12.77
CA GLU A 48 7.99 -17.04 12.15
C GLU A 48 7.22 -18.32 11.74
N THR A 49 5.89 -18.33 11.80
CA THR A 49 5.06 -19.48 11.39
C THR A 49 4.24 -19.23 10.13
N ASP A 50 4.26 -18.02 9.56
CA ASP A 50 3.39 -17.65 8.43
C ASP A 50 4.00 -17.89 7.05
N GLU A 51 5.32 -17.98 6.91
CA GLU A 51 5.97 -18.14 5.60
C GLU A 51 5.56 -19.45 4.88
N GLU A 52 5.25 -20.51 5.62
CA GLU A 52 4.79 -21.79 5.06
C GLU A 52 3.27 -21.84 4.77
N MET A 53 2.47 -20.93 5.32
CA MET A 53 1.01 -20.87 5.08
C MET A 53 0.63 -20.01 3.84
N ASN A 54 1.61 -19.32 3.25
CA ASN A 54 1.43 -18.36 2.16
C ASN A 54 1.19 -18.96 0.75
N LEU A 55 0.97 -20.27 0.62
CA LEU A 55 0.80 -20.92 -0.69
C LEU A 55 -0.66 -21.11 -1.15
N ASN A 56 -1.69 -20.74 -0.37
CA ASN A 56 -3.07 -20.74 -0.88
C ASN A 56 -4.04 -19.65 -0.37
N MET A 57 -3.60 -18.66 0.40
CA MET A 57 -4.52 -17.72 1.03
C MET A 57 -5.16 -16.74 0.02
N LYS A 58 -6.34 -17.10 -0.50
CA LYS A 58 -7.19 -16.24 -1.32
C LYS A 58 -7.82 -15.19 -0.41
N PHE A 59 -7.12 -14.09 -0.15
CA PHE A 59 -7.69 -13.01 0.63
C PHE A 59 -8.75 -12.24 -0.18
N ARG A 60 -9.98 -12.77 -0.20
CA ARG A 60 -11.13 -12.02 -0.71
C ARG A 60 -11.46 -10.93 0.32
N ASN A 61 -11.42 -9.68 -0.13
CA ASN A 61 -11.57 -8.48 0.70
C ASN A 61 -10.52 -8.35 1.81
N TYR A 62 -9.25 -8.65 1.52
CA TYR A 62 -8.16 -8.38 2.46
C TYR A 62 -8.11 -6.90 2.87
N LEU A 63 -7.93 -6.65 4.16
CA LEU A 63 -7.58 -5.34 4.70
C LEU A 63 -6.10 -5.37 5.09
N PRO A 64 -5.25 -4.49 4.53
CA PRO A 64 -3.82 -4.45 4.87
C PRO A 64 -3.59 -4.39 6.38
N HIS A 65 -2.59 -5.08 6.92
CA HIS A 65 -2.29 -5.05 8.35
C HIS A 65 -1.63 -3.75 8.84
N ASP A 66 -0.97 -3.03 7.93
CA ASP A 66 -0.36 -1.73 8.21
C ASP A 66 -1.45 -0.68 8.53
N LYS A 67 -1.35 -0.10 9.72
CA LYS A 67 -2.28 0.90 10.25
C LYS A 67 -2.31 2.17 9.40
N GLN A 68 -1.17 2.60 8.86
CA GLN A 68 -1.09 3.79 8.01
C GLN A 68 -1.89 3.59 6.71
N LEU A 69 -1.91 2.36 6.18
CA LEU A 69 -2.69 1.96 5.01
C LEU A 69 -4.18 1.71 5.32
N GLN A 70 -4.51 1.29 6.56
CA GLN A 70 -5.90 1.15 7.01
C GLN A 70 -6.59 2.49 7.26
N GLU A 71 -5.85 3.48 7.75
CA GLU A 71 -6.35 4.81 8.13
C GLU A 71 -6.64 5.71 6.92
N GLY A 72 -6.09 5.40 5.74
CA GLY A 72 -6.37 6.09 4.48
C GLY A 72 -7.80 5.94 3.94
N LYS A 73 -8.73 5.39 4.72
CA LYS A 73 -10.16 5.34 4.35
C LYS A 73 -10.74 6.75 4.44
N LEU A 74 -10.75 7.41 3.28
CA LEU A 74 -11.46 8.68 3.07
C LEU A 74 -12.90 8.54 3.57
N ALA A 75 -13.35 9.55 4.33
CA ALA A 75 -14.71 9.58 4.88
C ALA A 75 -15.73 9.29 3.77
N PRO A 76 -16.78 8.49 4.05
CA PRO A 76 -17.79 8.20 3.05
C PRO A 76 -18.31 9.50 2.43
N PRO A 77 -18.42 9.59 1.09
CA PRO A 77 -18.86 10.80 0.44
C PRO A 77 -20.25 11.17 0.94
N VAL A 78 -20.37 12.36 1.55
CA VAL A 78 -21.65 12.86 2.02
C VAL A 78 -22.46 13.26 0.80
N LEU A 79 -23.50 12.48 0.51
CA LEU A 79 -24.41 12.80 -0.58
C LEU A 79 -25.11 14.14 -0.29
N PRO A 80 -25.18 15.05 -1.28
CA PRO A 80 -25.90 16.31 -1.13
C PRO A 80 -27.36 16.03 -0.79
N LYS A 81 -27.92 16.84 0.11
CA LYS A 81 -29.35 16.80 0.44
C LYS A 81 -30.09 17.51 -0.69
N PHE A 82 -30.53 16.74 -1.69
CA PHE A 82 -31.38 17.27 -2.75
C PHE A 82 -32.79 17.48 -2.19
N GLU A 83 -33.26 18.72 -2.18
CA GLU A 83 -34.65 19.04 -1.88
C GLU A 83 -35.46 18.84 -3.16
N ASP A 84 -36.38 17.89 -3.14
CA ASP A 84 -37.20 17.55 -4.30
C ASP A 84 -38.24 18.66 -4.53
N PRO A 85 -38.26 19.34 -5.69
CA PRO A 85 -39.13 20.50 -5.95
C PRO A 85 -40.64 20.22 -5.79
N VAL A 86 -41.08 18.97 -5.75
CA VAL A 86 -42.48 18.61 -5.46
C VAL A 86 -42.86 18.74 -3.98
N ALA A 87 -41.91 18.76 -3.05
CA ALA A 87 -42.17 18.85 -1.60
C ALA A 87 -42.73 20.22 -1.16
N THR A 88 -42.40 21.29 -1.86
CA THR A 88 -42.83 22.66 -1.50
C THR A 88 -44.28 22.97 -1.88
N THR A 89 -44.93 22.10 -2.66
CA THR A 89 -46.28 22.36 -3.21
C THR A 89 -47.44 21.90 -2.32
N ASN A 90 -47.17 21.19 -1.22
CA ASN A 90 -48.24 20.64 -0.37
C ASN A 90 -48.17 21.05 1.11
N LEU A 91 -47.63 22.22 1.40
CA LEU A 91 -47.86 22.90 2.68
C LEU A 91 -48.91 23.98 2.46
N PRO A 92 -50.21 23.73 2.70
CA PRO A 92 -51.18 24.81 2.79
C PRO A 92 -50.74 25.74 3.91
N SER A 93 -50.58 27.02 3.60
CA SER A 93 -50.20 28.06 4.55
C SER A 93 -51.13 28.00 5.77
N LYS A 94 -50.60 27.66 6.94
CA LYS A 94 -51.35 27.80 8.18
C LYS A 94 -51.34 29.27 8.56
N THR A 95 -52.30 30.02 8.02
CA THR A 95 -52.63 31.37 8.44
C THR A 95 -53.23 31.29 9.85
N THR A 96 -52.44 31.60 10.87
CA THR A 96 -52.98 31.98 12.17
C THR A 96 -53.50 33.41 12.08
N GLU A 97 -54.77 33.56 11.75
CA GLU A 97 -55.55 34.76 12.05
C GLU A 97 -56.31 34.58 13.38
N VAL A 98 -56.38 35.69 14.10
CA VAL A 98 -56.94 35.94 15.43
C VAL A 98 -58.47 35.91 15.40
N VAL A 99 -59.12 35.23 16.35
CA VAL A 99 -60.33 35.70 17.09
C VAL A 99 -60.35 35.06 18.48
#